data_AF-A0A9D7D5S1-F1
#
_entry.id   AF-A0A9D7D5S1-F1
#
_cell.length_a   1.000
_cell.length_b   1.000
_cell.length_c   1.000
_cell.angle_alpha   90.00
_cell.angle_beta   90.00
_cell.angle_gamma   90.00
#
_symmetry.space_group_name_H-M   'P 1'
#
loop_
_entity.id
_entity.type
_entity.pdbx_description
1 polymer ?
#
loop_
_entity_poly.entity_id
_entity_poly.type
_entity_poly.pdbx_seq_one_letter_code
_entity_poly.pdbx_strand_id
1 'polypeptide(L)'
;MIVVAIVGVLAVLAVYGVRRYLANAKTAEARNSLGQISKDAVTAYQKELMAGAVVTQGASTGYVAAVCDSATASVPATADGVRGKRYQADSSPNKDWGLDANANKGFACLRFAIEQPQYYMYTYVASARATGADTFEATANGDLNGDGTLSTFSIAGKVQNGTLNVAPSFSETDPEE
;
A
#
# COMPACT_ATOMS: atom_id res chain seq x y z
N MET A 1 38.42 1.56 35.11
CA MET A 1 37.95 0.41 34.29
C MET A 1 36.46 0.13 34.47
N ILE A 2 35.90 0.23 35.70
CA ILE A 2 34.46 -0.02 35.93
C ILE A 2 33.50 0.99 35.27
N VAL A 3 33.89 2.26 35.19
CA VAL A 3 33.07 3.32 34.56
C VAL A 3 32.86 3.04 33.07
N VAL A 4 33.89 2.57 32.37
CA VAL A 4 33.79 2.23 30.94
C VAL A 4 32.81 1.07 30.72
N ALA A 5 32.83 0.07 31.61
CA ALA A 5 31.91 -1.06 31.53
C ALA A 5 30.45 -0.64 31.75
N ILE A 6 30.18 0.21 32.75
CA ILE A 6 28.83 0.72 33.03
C ILE A 6 28.30 1.57 31.86
N VAL A 7 29.13 2.47 31.32
CA VAL A 7 28.75 3.30 30.16
C VAL A 7 28.47 2.43 28.93
N GLY A 8 29.25 1.38 28.69
CA GLY A 8 29.02 0.44 27.59
C GLY A 8 27.66 -0.24 27.65
N VAL A 9 27.26 -0.75 28.83
CA VAL A 9 25.95 -1.41 29.01
C VAL A 9 24.79 -0.41 28.82
N LEU A 10 24.89 0.77 29.41
CA LEU A 10 23.86 1.81 29.28
C LEU A 10 23.69 2.29 27.83
N ALA A 11 24.79 2.39 27.08
CA ALA A 11 24.75 2.77 25.67
C ALA A 11 23.97 1.76 24.82
N VAL A 12 24.20 0.45 25.02
CA VAL A 12 23.50 -0.60 24.25
C VAL A 12 21.99 -0.58 24.54
N LEU A 13 21.60 -0.44 25.81
CA LEU A 13 20.19 -0.35 26.20
C LEU A 13 19.50 0.89 25.61
N ALA A 14 20.18 2.03 25.62
CA ALA A 14 19.66 3.27 25.04
C ALA A 14 19.47 3.17 23.52
N VAL A 15 20.45 2.60 22.79
CA VAL A 15 20.35 2.40 21.34
C VAL A 15 19.18 1.49 20.99
N TYR A 16 18.99 0.40 21.73
CA TYR A 16 17.85 -0.50 21.51
C TYR A 16 16.51 0.23 21.67
N GLY A 17 16.34 1.00 22.75
CA GLY A 17 15.11 1.76 22.99
C GLY A 17 14.81 2.79 21.88
N VAL A 18 15.82 3.54 21.43
CA VAL A 18 15.66 4.54 20.37
C VAL A 18 15.34 3.87 19.02
N ARG A 19 15.99 2.75 18.69
CA ARG A 19 15.69 2.01 17.45
C ARG A 19 14.25 1.51 17.42
N ARG A 20 13.78 0.92 18.51
CA ARG A 20 12.38 0.46 18.63
C ARG A 20 11.38 1.61 18.55
N TYR A 21 11.69 2.75 19.17
CA TYR A 21 10.86 3.95 19.06
C TYR A 21 10.76 4.45 17.61
N LEU A 22 11.89 4.48 16.89
CA LEU A 22 11.92 4.88 15.48
C LEU A 22 11.22 3.88 14.56
N ALA A 23 11.36 2.57 14.79
CA ALA A 23 10.65 1.54 14.05
C ALA A 23 9.13 1.74 14.20
N ASN A 24 8.65 1.85 15.44
CA ASN A 24 7.25 2.14 15.73
C ASN A 24 6.77 3.46 15.10
N ALA A 25 7.60 4.51 15.11
CA ALA A 25 7.26 5.78 14.46
C ALA A 25 7.12 5.64 12.94
N LYS A 26 7.99 4.84 12.29
CA LYS A 26 7.94 4.58 10.85
C LYS A 26 6.74 3.71 10.45
N THR A 27 6.27 2.82 11.31
CA THR A 27 5.06 2.02 11.03
C THR A 27 3.81 2.87 10.81
N ALA A 28 3.80 4.11 11.32
CA ALA A 28 2.73 5.07 11.04
C ALA A 28 2.62 5.43 9.55
N GLU A 29 3.73 5.39 8.81
CA GLU A 29 3.75 5.57 7.35
C GLU A 29 2.95 4.47 6.65
N ALA A 30 3.20 3.21 7.02
CA ALA A 30 2.51 2.06 6.44
C ALA A 30 1.00 2.14 6.71
N ARG A 31 0.61 2.38 7.98
CA ARG A 31 -0.80 2.48 8.37
C ARG A 31 -1.52 3.65 7.69
N ASN A 32 -0.90 4.83 7.62
CA ASN A 32 -1.52 5.99 6.99
C ASN A 32 -1.67 5.80 5.47
N SER A 33 -0.63 5.28 4.81
CA SER A 33 -0.64 5.06 3.36
C SER A 33 -1.62 3.97 2.96
N LEU A 34 -1.65 2.82 3.65
CA LEU A 34 -2.67 1.78 3.43
C LEU A 34 -4.09 2.28 3.76
N GLY A 35 -4.22 3.13 4.79
CA GLY A 35 -5.46 3.81 5.13
C GLY A 35 -5.96 4.77 4.03
N GLN A 36 -5.04 5.45 3.33
CA GLN A 36 -5.38 6.27 2.16
C GLN A 36 -5.75 5.39 0.96
N ILE A 37 -4.94 4.39 0.63
CA ILE A 37 -5.20 3.43 -0.46
C ILE A 37 -6.58 2.79 -0.33
N SER A 38 -6.98 2.40 0.87
CA SER A 38 -8.29 1.79 1.09
C SER A 38 -9.45 2.77 0.91
N LYS A 39 -9.32 4.03 1.33
CA LYS A 39 -10.31 5.09 1.07
C LYS A 39 -10.39 5.43 -0.42
N ASP A 40 -9.25 5.45 -1.10
CA ASP A 40 -9.17 5.71 -2.53
C ASP A 40 -9.78 4.55 -3.33
N ALA A 41 -9.61 3.30 -2.87
CA ALA A 41 -10.27 2.14 -3.45
C ALA A 41 -11.79 2.20 -3.32
N VAL A 42 -12.30 2.62 -2.15
CA VAL A 42 -13.74 2.86 -1.95
C VAL A 42 -14.24 3.98 -2.86
N THR A 43 -13.49 5.08 -2.95
CA THR A 43 -13.83 6.21 -3.81
C THR A 43 -13.79 5.82 -5.29
N ALA A 44 -12.85 4.99 -5.71
CA ALA A 44 -12.74 4.48 -7.07
C ALA A 44 -13.90 3.53 -7.41
N TYR A 45 -14.28 2.66 -6.48
CA TYR A 45 -15.43 1.77 -6.63
C TYR A 45 -16.75 2.55 -6.72
N GLN A 46 -16.92 3.61 -5.90
CA GLN A 46 -18.10 4.47 -5.92
C GLN A 46 -18.21 5.33 -7.18
N LYS A 47 -17.11 5.55 -7.92
CA LYS A 47 -17.17 6.19 -9.22
C LYS A 47 -17.79 5.20 -10.21
N GLU A 48 -19.02 5.48 -10.62
CA GLU A 48 -19.66 4.75 -11.71
C GLU A 48 -18.82 4.90 -12.99
N LEU A 49 -18.26 3.79 -13.47
CA LEU A 49 -17.55 3.74 -14.74
C LEU A 49 -18.50 3.18 -15.79
N MET A 50 -19.26 4.06 -16.44
CA MET A 50 -20.02 3.69 -17.62
C MET A 50 -19.10 3.70 -18.84
N ALA A 51 -19.16 2.66 -19.66
CA ALA A 51 -18.49 2.67 -20.96
C ALA A 51 -19.11 3.80 -21.80
N GLY A 52 -18.27 4.68 -22.36
CA GLY A 52 -18.69 5.78 -23.25
C GLY A 52 -19.11 5.27 -24.64
N ALA A 53 -20.01 4.30 -24.69
CA ALA A 53 -20.54 3.72 -25.92
C ALA A 53 -21.95 4.26 -26.19
N VAL A 54 -22.29 4.43 -27.47
CA VAL A 54 -23.66 4.79 -27.88
C VAL A 54 -24.56 3.60 -27.58
N VAL A 55 -25.43 3.76 -26.59
CA VAL A 55 -26.42 2.75 -26.23
C VAL A 55 -27.52 2.74 -27.29
N THR A 56 -27.87 1.58 -27.82
CA THR A 56 -28.96 1.44 -28.79
C THR A 56 -30.30 1.76 -28.14
N GLN A 57 -31.25 2.27 -28.93
CA GLN A 57 -32.58 2.62 -28.44
C GLN A 57 -33.25 1.39 -27.80
N GLY A 58 -33.64 1.50 -26.52
CA GLY A 58 -34.27 0.42 -25.76
C GLY A 58 -33.29 -0.50 -25.00
N ALA A 59 -31.97 -0.28 -25.09
CA ALA A 59 -30.99 -0.97 -24.27
C ALA A 59 -30.62 -0.15 -23.01
N SER A 60 -30.26 -0.86 -21.95
CA SER A 60 -29.62 -0.29 -20.75
C SER A 60 -28.21 -0.84 -20.64
N THR A 61 -27.29 0.00 -20.17
CA THR A 61 -25.97 -0.46 -19.73
C THR A 61 -26.07 -0.84 -18.26
N GLY A 62 -25.50 -1.99 -17.88
CA GLY A 62 -25.42 -2.37 -16.47
C GLY A 62 -24.61 -1.34 -15.67
N TYR A 63 -24.96 -1.19 -14.40
CA TYR A 63 -24.13 -0.49 -13.41
C TYR A 63 -22.81 -1.24 -13.26
N VAL A 64 -21.69 -0.58 -13.59
CA VAL A 64 -20.35 -1.18 -13.45
C VAL A 64 -19.55 -0.39 -12.43
N ALA A 65 -19.93 -0.52 -11.15
CA ALA A 65 -18.97 -0.29 -10.07
C ALA A 65 -18.02 -1.48 -10.03
N ALA A 66 -16.74 -1.21 -10.18
CA ALA A 66 -15.70 -2.22 -10.19
C ALA A 66 -14.51 -1.70 -9.38
N VAL A 67 -13.82 -2.62 -8.73
CA VAL A 67 -12.56 -2.29 -8.06
C VAL A 67 -11.48 -2.04 -9.13
N CYS A 68 -10.48 -1.22 -8.80
CA CYS A 68 -9.33 -1.03 -9.68
C CYS A 68 -8.64 -2.38 -9.94
N ASP A 69 -8.15 -2.60 -11.16
CA ASP A 69 -7.36 -3.79 -11.48
C ASP A 69 -6.05 -3.77 -10.66
N SER A 70 -5.42 -4.94 -10.47
CA SER A 70 -4.12 -5.07 -9.81
C SER A 70 -3.06 -4.15 -10.43
N ALA A 71 -2.16 -3.63 -9.59
CA ALA A 71 -0.97 -2.94 -10.05
C ALA A 71 -0.02 -3.92 -10.75
N THR A 72 0.63 -3.47 -11.82
CA THR A 72 1.57 -4.32 -12.59
C THR A 72 2.85 -4.62 -11.80
N ALA A 73 3.28 -3.68 -10.95
CA ALA A 73 4.45 -3.82 -10.11
C ALA A 73 4.21 -3.19 -8.74
N SER A 74 4.99 -3.64 -7.76
CA SER A 74 5.12 -2.96 -6.48
C SER A 74 5.91 -1.66 -6.62
N VAL A 75 5.74 -0.73 -5.68
CA VAL A 75 6.53 0.50 -5.58
C VAL A 75 7.22 0.54 -4.22
N PRO A 76 8.55 0.33 -4.14
CA PRO A 76 9.48 0.06 -5.24
C PRO A 76 9.27 -1.32 -5.88
N ALA A 77 9.88 -1.55 -7.05
CA ALA A 77 9.78 -2.83 -7.76
C ALA A 77 10.34 -4.05 -6.99
N THR A 78 11.19 -3.82 -5.98
CA THR A 78 11.78 -4.87 -5.14
C THR A 78 11.93 -4.40 -3.70
N ALA A 79 11.85 -5.33 -2.74
CA ALA A 79 12.05 -5.06 -1.32
C ALA A 79 13.47 -4.53 -0.99
N ASP A 80 14.47 -4.87 -1.82
CA ASP A 80 15.83 -4.30 -1.73
C ASP A 80 15.84 -2.77 -1.90
N GLY A 81 14.79 -2.17 -2.45
CA GLY A 81 14.63 -0.72 -2.55
C GLY A 81 14.42 -0.03 -1.20
N VAL A 82 13.88 -0.74 -0.20
CA VAL A 82 13.56 -0.21 1.14
C VAL A 82 14.38 -0.82 2.26
N ARG A 83 15.19 -1.84 1.97
CA ARG A 83 16.07 -2.51 2.93
C ARG A 83 17.05 -1.57 3.63
N GLY A 84 16.76 -1.25 4.89
CA GLY A 84 17.55 -0.36 5.75
C GLY A 84 17.69 1.08 5.22
N LYS A 85 16.89 1.47 4.22
CA LYS A 85 17.03 2.75 3.50
C LYS A 85 15.69 3.31 3.07
N ARG A 86 15.70 4.58 2.65
CA ARG A 86 14.53 5.24 2.09
C ARG A 86 14.55 5.12 0.58
N TYR A 87 13.41 4.79 0.00
CA TYR A 87 13.19 4.86 -1.43
C TYR A 87 12.55 6.19 -1.80
N GLN A 88 13.02 6.82 -2.86
CA GLN A 88 12.38 7.99 -3.45
C GLN A 88 11.73 7.53 -4.75
N ALA A 89 10.42 7.70 -4.87
CA ALA A 89 9.71 7.38 -6.10
C ALA A 89 10.11 8.34 -7.23
N ASP A 90 10.22 7.79 -8.44
CA ASP A 90 10.40 8.55 -9.67
C ASP A 90 9.04 9.03 -10.16
N SER A 91 8.85 10.35 -10.22
CA SER A 91 7.62 11.01 -10.66
C SER A 91 7.49 11.09 -12.19
N SER A 92 8.46 10.56 -12.94
CA SER A 92 8.40 10.50 -14.40
C SER A 92 7.19 9.68 -14.87
N PRO A 93 6.58 10.03 -16.02
CA PRO A 93 5.48 9.25 -16.58
C PRO A 93 5.86 7.78 -16.80
N ASN A 94 4.93 6.86 -16.50
CA ASN A 94 5.13 5.42 -16.61
C ASN A 94 6.24 4.85 -15.68
N LYS A 95 6.46 5.47 -14.53
CA LYS A 95 7.34 4.98 -13.46
C LYS A 95 6.61 4.92 -12.13
N ASP A 96 7.02 3.98 -11.28
CA ASP A 96 6.51 3.78 -9.92
C ASP A 96 4.98 3.91 -9.82
N TRP A 97 4.49 4.96 -9.17
CA TRP A 97 3.06 5.23 -8.97
C TRP A 97 2.29 5.49 -10.27
N GLY A 98 2.97 6.01 -11.30
CA GLY A 98 2.44 6.31 -12.61
C GLY A 98 2.65 5.21 -13.66
N LEU A 99 3.20 4.04 -13.29
CA LEU A 99 3.50 2.94 -14.23
C LEU A 99 2.27 2.52 -15.04
N ASP A 100 1.13 2.41 -14.37
CA ASP A 100 -0.12 1.91 -14.93
C ASP A 100 -1.06 3.02 -15.45
N ALA A 101 -0.55 4.25 -15.63
CA ALA A 101 -1.36 5.41 -16.00
C ALA A 101 -2.12 5.23 -17.33
N ASN A 102 -1.47 4.65 -18.36
CA ASN A 102 -2.09 4.45 -19.67
C ASN A 102 -3.24 3.43 -19.65
N ALA A 103 -3.11 2.40 -18.80
CA ALA A 103 -4.13 1.37 -18.64
C ALA A 103 -5.17 1.72 -17.56
N ASN A 104 -4.95 2.80 -16.81
CA ASN A 104 -5.74 3.21 -15.64
C ASN A 104 -5.98 2.05 -14.67
N LYS A 105 -4.88 1.40 -14.22
CA LYS A 105 -4.89 0.26 -13.29
C LYS A 105 -4.10 0.56 -12.01
N GLY A 106 -4.24 -0.30 -11.01
CA GLY A 106 -3.46 -0.23 -9.77
C GLY A 106 -3.48 1.14 -9.11
N PHE A 107 -2.30 1.63 -8.74
CA PHE A 107 -2.13 2.93 -8.09
C PHE A 107 -2.58 4.12 -8.94
N ALA A 108 -2.45 4.04 -10.26
CA ALA A 108 -2.92 5.11 -11.16
C ALA A 108 -4.45 5.22 -11.16
N CYS A 109 -5.16 4.09 -11.11
CA CYS A 109 -6.62 4.04 -10.97
C CYS A 109 -7.08 4.62 -9.62
N LEU A 110 -6.35 4.27 -8.55
CA LEU A 110 -6.59 4.78 -7.19
C LEU A 110 -6.23 6.27 -7.06
N ARG A 111 -5.42 6.81 -7.99
CA ARG A 111 -4.81 8.15 -7.91
C ARG A 111 -3.93 8.32 -6.67
N PHE A 112 -3.28 7.23 -6.28
CA PHE A 112 -2.39 7.20 -5.13
C PHE A 112 -0.94 7.40 -5.58
N ALA A 113 -0.21 8.29 -4.90
CA ALA A 113 1.22 8.47 -5.07
C ALA A 113 1.85 9.00 -3.78
N ILE A 114 3.08 8.58 -3.51
CA ILE A 114 3.90 9.11 -2.43
C ILE A 114 5.07 9.87 -3.06
N GLU A 115 5.09 11.19 -2.87
CA GLU A 115 6.14 12.06 -3.43
C GLU A 115 7.36 12.17 -2.51
N GLN A 116 7.21 11.84 -1.23
CA GLN A 116 8.28 11.89 -0.24
C GLN A 116 9.04 10.55 -0.15
N PRO A 117 10.27 10.53 0.40
CA PRO A 117 10.99 9.30 0.62
C PRO A 117 10.23 8.35 1.56
N GLN A 118 10.02 7.11 1.13
CA GLN A 118 9.26 6.07 1.83
C GLN A 118 10.16 4.96 2.39
N TYR A 119 9.71 4.29 3.45
CA TYR A 119 10.38 3.11 4.05
C TYR A 119 9.69 1.79 3.70
N TYR A 120 8.50 1.84 3.09
CA TYR A 120 7.73 0.65 2.74
C TYR A 120 7.58 0.50 1.22
N MET A 121 7.52 -0.75 0.79
CA MET A 121 7.13 -1.18 -0.54
C MET A 121 5.64 -1.44 -0.56
N TYR A 122 4.92 -0.81 -1.48
CA TYR A 122 3.47 -0.97 -1.59
C TYR A 122 3.10 -1.85 -2.76
N THR A 123 2.14 -2.74 -2.54
CA THR A 123 1.53 -3.60 -3.56
C THR A 123 0.02 -3.45 -3.51
N TYR A 124 -0.63 -3.60 -4.67
CA TYR A 124 -2.08 -3.58 -4.77
C TYR A 124 -2.53 -4.71 -5.70
N VAL A 125 -3.26 -5.66 -5.15
CA VAL A 125 -3.76 -6.83 -5.87
C VAL A 125 -5.27 -6.84 -5.75
N ALA A 126 -5.96 -6.86 -6.89
CA ALA A 126 -7.40 -7.08 -6.95
C ALA A 126 -7.70 -8.46 -7.57
N SER A 127 -8.81 -9.07 -7.18
CA SER A 127 -9.37 -10.18 -7.93
C SER A 127 -9.84 -9.69 -9.30
N ALA A 128 -9.91 -10.60 -10.28
CA ALA A 128 -10.45 -10.27 -11.59
C ALA A 128 -11.83 -9.62 -11.45
N ARG A 129 -12.04 -8.53 -12.22
CA ARG A 129 -13.28 -7.74 -12.26
C ARG A 129 -14.48 -8.64 -12.53
N ALA A 130 -15.20 -9.00 -11.47
CA ALA A 130 -16.39 -9.81 -11.45
C ALA A 130 -17.48 -9.03 -10.72
N THR A 131 -18.59 -8.77 -11.43
CA THR A 131 -19.72 -8.00 -10.92
C THR A 131 -20.21 -8.54 -9.58
N GLY A 132 -19.91 -7.81 -8.50
CA GLY A 132 -20.45 -8.05 -7.15
C GLY A 132 -19.65 -8.96 -6.22
N ALA A 133 -18.46 -9.45 -6.62
CA ALA A 133 -17.60 -10.29 -5.76
C ALA A 133 -16.13 -9.86 -5.72
N ASP A 134 -15.81 -8.69 -6.29
CA ASP A 134 -14.45 -8.17 -6.32
C ASP A 134 -13.85 -8.05 -4.93
N THR A 135 -12.59 -8.46 -4.79
CA THR A 135 -11.76 -8.27 -3.62
C THR A 135 -10.53 -7.47 -4.00
N PHE A 136 -10.02 -6.65 -3.09
CA PHE A 136 -8.66 -6.15 -3.19
C PHE A 136 -7.89 -6.39 -1.91
N GLU A 137 -6.58 -6.43 -2.04
CA GLU A 137 -5.63 -6.43 -0.96
C GLU A 137 -4.52 -5.44 -1.30
N ALA A 138 -4.27 -4.51 -0.37
CA ALA A 138 -3.13 -3.62 -0.42
C ALA A 138 -2.14 -4.03 0.67
N THR A 139 -0.88 -4.20 0.31
CA THR A 139 0.17 -4.64 1.23
C THR A 139 1.29 -3.61 1.26
N ALA A 140 1.87 -3.38 2.44
CA ALA A 140 3.07 -2.59 2.65
C ALA A 140 4.13 -3.48 3.31
N ASN A 141 5.27 -3.67 2.65
CA ASN A 141 6.41 -4.45 3.14
C ASN A 141 7.61 -3.53 3.37
N GLY A 142 8.14 -3.49 4.59
CA GLY A 142 9.31 -2.68 4.93
C GLY A 142 10.36 -3.50 5.65
N ASP A 143 11.63 -3.17 5.44
CA ASP A 143 12.76 -3.73 6.18
C ASP A 143 13.50 -2.53 6.80
N LEU A 144 13.15 -2.18 8.04
CA LEU A 144 13.63 -0.95 8.66
C LEU A 144 15.05 -1.08 9.24
N ASN A 145 15.51 -2.31 9.50
CA ASN A 145 16.77 -2.60 10.16
C ASN A 145 17.86 -3.15 9.22
N GLY A 146 17.47 -3.57 8.01
CA GLY A 146 18.33 -4.04 6.93
C GLY A 146 18.65 -5.54 6.93
N ASP A 147 18.00 -6.35 7.77
CA ASP A 147 18.33 -7.75 8.02
C ASP A 147 17.72 -8.75 7.01
N GLY A 148 16.79 -8.28 6.18
CA GLY A 148 16.13 -9.06 5.14
C GLY A 148 14.84 -9.76 5.57
N THR A 149 14.43 -9.61 6.82
CA THR A 149 13.05 -9.88 7.24
C THR A 149 12.16 -8.71 6.77
N LEU A 150 10.85 -8.92 6.64
CA LEU A 150 9.94 -7.88 6.16
C LEU A 150 8.76 -7.68 7.11
N SER A 151 8.71 -6.50 7.73
CA SER A 151 7.50 -5.94 8.35
C SER A 151 6.39 -5.85 7.32
N THR A 152 5.33 -6.62 7.50
CA THR A 152 4.22 -6.71 6.54
C THR A 152 2.95 -6.18 7.15
N PHE A 153 2.38 -5.16 6.52
CA PHE A 153 1.06 -4.62 6.83
C PHE A 153 0.14 -4.86 5.64
N SER A 154 -1.08 -5.34 5.85
CA SER A 154 -2.06 -5.44 4.77
C SER A 154 -3.44 -4.98 5.18
N ILE A 155 -4.20 -4.52 4.19
CA ILE A 155 -5.62 -4.21 4.32
C ILE A 155 -6.36 -4.80 3.12
N ALA A 156 -7.41 -5.55 3.40
CA ALA A 156 -8.25 -6.16 2.40
C ALA A 156 -9.62 -5.48 2.33
N GLY A 157 -10.23 -5.50 1.16
CA GLY A 157 -11.62 -5.11 0.95
C GLY A 157 -12.34 -6.10 0.04
N LYS A 158 -13.66 -6.21 0.22
CA LYS A 158 -14.52 -7.09 -0.57
C LYS A 158 -15.83 -6.40 -0.89
N VAL A 159 -16.27 -6.52 -2.14
CA VAL A 159 -17.59 -6.11 -2.58
C VAL A 159 -18.63 -7.11 -2.05
N GLN A 160 -19.62 -6.58 -1.34
CA GLN A 160 -20.74 -7.35 -0.79
C GLN A 160 -22.02 -6.55 -1.02
N ASN A 161 -23.02 -7.15 -1.64
CA ASN A 161 -24.31 -6.52 -1.93
C ASN A 161 -24.18 -5.17 -2.67
N GLY A 162 -23.21 -5.06 -3.58
CA GLY A 162 -23.00 -3.84 -4.38
C GLY A 162 -22.23 -2.72 -3.67
N THR A 163 -21.75 -2.94 -2.44
CA THR A 163 -20.91 -1.98 -1.69
C THR A 163 -19.54 -2.57 -1.42
N LEU A 164 -18.49 -1.77 -1.54
CA LEU A 164 -17.14 -2.16 -1.15
C LEU A 164 -16.96 -2.03 0.38
N ASN A 165 -16.84 -3.17 1.06
CA ASN A 165 -16.55 -3.23 2.49
C ASN A 165 -15.05 -3.42 2.70
N VAL A 166 -14.43 -2.55 3.49
CA VAL A 166 -13.01 -2.62 3.84
C VAL A 166 -12.86 -3.26 5.22
N ALA A 167 -11.79 -4.02 5.44
CA ALA A 167 -11.47 -4.56 6.76
C ALA A 167 -11.36 -3.42 7.80
N PRO A 168 -11.95 -3.57 9.00
CA PRO A 168 -11.94 -2.53 10.02
C PRO A 168 -10.56 -2.34 10.70
N SER A 169 -9.64 -3.29 10.50
CA SER A 169 -8.31 -3.31 11.08
C SER A 169 -7.28 -3.81 10.08
N PHE A 170 -6.03 -3.37 10.24
CA PHE A 170 -4.89 -3.88 9.48
C PHE A 170 -4.49 -5.28 9.95
N SER A 171 -4.01 -6.12 9.03
CA SER A 171 -3.24 -7.31 9.36
C SER A 171 -1.77 -6.90 9.46
N GLU A 172 -1.10 -7.29 10.54
CA GLU A 172 0.29 -6.92 10.80
C GLU A 172 1.10 -8.19 11.11
N THR A 173 2.22 -8.37 10.42
CA THR A 173 3.21 -9.42 10.68
C THR A 173 4.56 -8.74 10.91
N ASP A 174 5.18 -9.05 12.05
CA ASP A 174 6.45 -8.45 12.50
C ASP A 174 6.51 -6.91 12.42
N PRO A 175 5.56 -6.19 13.06
CA PRO A 175 5.46 -4.73 12.93
C PRO A 175 6.60 -3.94 13.59
N GLU A 176 7.44 -4.57 14.40
CA GLU A 176 8.54 -3.92 15.14
C GLU A 176 9.93 -4.17 14.52
N GLU A 177 9.98 -4.76 13.33
CA GLU A 177 11.23 -5.04 12.65
C GLU A 177 12.02 -3.77 12.26
#